data_AF-A0A386PU02-F1
#
_entry.id   AF-A0A386PU02-F1
#
_cell.length_a   1.000
_cell.length_b   1.000
_cell.length_c   1.000
_cell.angle_alpha   90.00
_cell.angle_beta   90.00
_cell.angle_gamma   90.00
#
_symmetry.space_group_name_H-M   'P 1'
#
loop_
_entity.id
_entity.type
_entity.pdbx_description
1 polymer ?
#
loop_
_entity_poly.entity_id
_entity_poly.type
_entity_poly.pdbx_seq_one_letter_code
_entity_poly.pdbx_strand_id
1 'polypeptide(L)'
;MRELLNNLNRLNHVYDQLDLLNFRAHKNLPLTFNKEDSKKLLPQNKRLYFSYSYLNKEKKRLTNLVLNQVIDLRAPQFIKDSTIHPQLIDKALRLKNLDQTHQNNNFELPSRNRKINKLKQLIAMIEDEHINPCRGYLNQIYVILLLNNLMPLDIRHEPYQAGELLHNADFRTKLLQFDYDRYLYQEFRPENYLKFLIYSLIHRLPTYIRSYDVRDIIPEAAECGFSSIAYEIVIDGVKECYITFKGTEANVDKSIKSRSKRFEKSVLENYKDWNYNVNSILIGSTKDDRQLLVAREFIRYLNSQIASQSLIYGIGHSLGGHFVQTLQLMDYCFDAGYTLNSAPINLNLVKNVKPELFSPETWKKLFDLTGDSDGTKFITPALNNEIKRLLPHDYSEIINECFEQDMTQVFYELPQTIWIGQKWEYNLSNWKYPFKNHPRAYLSSGEIHAYQHFFEELFAYLSSSDNSRQVVRNSLSFINARTKILRETIGEQKTAKYFFDYSNYLYQSGVFADRPQMVSKKFIEQNNSLFRGSLREWPFLKSINFDMFGLATYFHVIDGAKHFLNRTPNKL
;
A
#
# COMPACT_ATOMS: atom_id res chain seq x y z
N MET A 1 -36.80 10.11 0.86
CA MET A 1 -35.46 10.58 0.44
C MET A 1 -34.59 11.04 1.62
N ARG A 2 -34.97 12.09 2.36
CA ARG A 2 -34.17 12.60 3.50
C ARG A 2 -33.79 11.52 4.53
N GLU A 3 -34.73 10.66 4.91
CA GLU A 3 -34.47 9.57 5.85
C GLU A 3 -33.52 8.50 5.29
N LEU A 4 -33.65 8.16 4.00
CA LEU A 4 -32.75 7.22 3.32
C LEU A 4 -31.31 7.75 3.35
N LEU A 5 -31.11 9.01 2.97
CA LEU A 5 -29.78 9.64 2.98
C LEU A 5 -29.18 9.71 4.38
N ASN A 6 -29.99 10.02 5.40
CA ASN A 6 -29.55 10.00 6.79
C ASN A 6 -29.08 8.59 7.20
N ASN A 7 -29.84 7.55 6.84
CA ASN A 7 -29.46 6.17 7.17
C ASN A 7 -28.25 5.66 6.37
N LEU A 8 -28.11 6.06 5.10
CA LEU A 8 -26.91 5.78 4.31
C LEU A 8 -25.68 6.45 4.93
N ASN A 9 -25.79 7.71 5.41
CA ASN A 9 -24.69 8.43 6.07
C ASN A 9 -24.31 7.76 7.39
N ARG A 10 -25.31 7.37 8.20
CA ARG A 10 -25.08 6.61 9.43
C ARG A 10 -24.41 5.27 9.16
N LEU A 11 -24.80 4.58 8.08
CA LEU A 11 -24.19 3.32 7.68
C LEU A 11 -22.74 3.51 7.23
N ASN A 12 -22.46 4.56 6.44
CA ASN A 12 -21.09 4.93 6.09
C ASN A 12 -20.22 5.16 7.33
N HIS A 13 -20.75 5.92 8.29
CA HIS A 13 -20.06 6.18 9.55
C HIS A 13 -19.80 4.90 10.35
N VAL A 14 -20.73 3.94 10.35
CA VAL A 14 -20.51 2.62 10.99
C VAL A 14 -19.35 1.88 10.32
N TYR A 15 -19.23 1.92 8.99
CA TYR A 15 -18.08 1.36 8.29
C TYR A 15 -16.77 2.06 8.65
N ASP A 16 -16.78 3.40 8.79
CA ASP A 16 -15.63 4.17 9.28
C ASP A 16 -15.20 3.77 10.69
N GLN A 17 -16.17 3.54 11.58
CA GLN A 17 -15.88 3.06 12.93
C GLN A 17 -15.38 1.61 12.97
N LEU A 18 -15.87 0.73 12.10
CA LEU A 18 -15.37 -0.64 11.97
C LEU A 18 -13.94 -0.67 11.44
N ASP A 19 -13.63 0.15 10.45
CA ASP A 19 -12.28 0.31 9.89
C ASP A 19 -11.31 0.86 10.95
N LEU A 20 -11.71 1.90 11.68
CA LEU A 20 -10.92 2.42 12.81
C LEU A 20 -10.78 1.39 13.94
N LEU A 21 -11.80 0.56 14.17
CA LEU A 21 -11.71 -0.53 15.13
C LEU A 21 -10.70 -1.59 14.68
N ASN A 22 -10.63 -1.89 13.38
CA ASN A 22 -9.63 -2.77 12.81
C ASN A 22 -8.21 -2.25 13.05
N PHE A 23 -7.99 -0.96 12.80
CA PHE A 23 -6.73 -0.29 13.07
C PHE A 23 -6.34 -0.37 14.56
N ARG A 24 -7.30 -0.09 15.45
CA ARG A 24 -7.09 -0.19 16.91
C ARG A 24 -6.81 -1.62 17.36
N ALA A 25 -7.42 -2.62 16.73
CA ALA A 25 -7.19 -4.03 17.06
C ALA A 25 -5.77 -4.45 16.65
N HIS A 26 -5.36 -4.14 15.42
CA HIS A 26 -4.00 -4.36 14.91
C HIS A 26 -2.95 -3.66 15.77
N LYS A 27 -3.17 -2.38 16.11
CA LYS A 27 -2.26 -1.61 16.97
C LYS A 27 -2.02 -2.24 18.34
N ASN A 28 -3.02 -2.94 18.89
CA ASN A 28 -2.92 -3.60 20.19
C ASN A 28 -2.34 -5.02 20.11
N LEU A 29 -2.01 -5.54 18.93
CA LEU A 29 -1.47 -6.88 18.78
C LEU A 29 -0.05 -6.95 19.38
N PRO A 30 0.20 -7.77 20.42
CA PRO A 30 1.52 -7.87 21.01
C PRO A 30 2.42 -8.71 20.09
N LEU A 31 3.45 -8.08 19.55
CA LEU A 31 4.41 -8.77 18.67
C LEU A 31 5.62 -9.34 19.41
N THR A 32 5.78 -8.99 20.69
CA THR A 32 6.77 -9.55 21.61
C THR A 32 6.07 -10.04 22.88
N PHE A 33 6.40 -11.24 23.36
CA PHE A 33 5.80 -11.80 24.57
C PHE A 33 6.38 -11.18 25.85
N ASN A 34 5.78 -10.10 26.34
CA ASN A 34 6.00 -9.60 27.70
C ASN A 34 4.75 -9.84 28.57
N LYS A 35 4.97 -10.35 29.80
CA LYS A 35 3.91 -10.58 30.80
C LYS A 35 3.12 -9.31 31.12
N GLU A 36 3.75 -8.14 31.12
CA GLU A 36 3.09 -6.86 31.42
C GLU A 36 2.11 -6.44 30.33
N ASP A 37 2.54 -6.51 29.06
CA ASP A 37 1.70 -6.22 27.91
C ASP A 37 0.51 -7.20 27.87
N SER A 38 0.75 -8.48 28.17
CA SER A 38 -0.31 -9.50 28.29
C SER A 38 -1.36 -9.22 29.39
N LYS A 39 -0.99 -8.54 30.48
CA LYS A 39 -1.94 -8.15 31.53
C LYS A 39 -2.88 -7.03 31.04
N LYS A 40 -2.36 -6.03 30.31
CA LYS A 40 -3.13 -4.89 29.77
C LYS A 40 -4.08 -5.27 28.63
N LEU A 41 -3.80 -6.35 27.89
CA LEU A 41 -4.65 -6.80 26.77
C LEU A 41 -6.08 -7.21 27.16
N LEU A 42 -6.30 -7.74 28.37
CA LEU A 42 -7.62 -8.25 28.75
C LEU A 42 -8.70 -7.15 28.77
N PRO A 43 -8.53 -6.03 29.50
CA PRO A 43 -9.51 -4.94 29.48
C PRO A 43 -9.63 -4.29 28.09
N GLN A 44 -8.54 -4.19 27.33
CA GLN A 44 -8.55 -3.67 25.96
C GLN A 44 -9.42 -4.54 25.04
N ASN A 45 -9.21 -5.86 25.04
CA ASN A 45 -10.02 -6.79 24.27
C ASN A 45 -11.50 -6.66 24.60
N LYS A 46 -11.88 -6.60 25.89
CA LYS A 46 -13.29 -6.44 26.29
C LYS A 46 -13.93 -5.18 25.66
N ARG A 47 -13.22 -4.05 25.66
CA ARG A 47 -13.69 -2.79 25.05
C ARG A 47 -13.81 -2.89 23.54
N LEU A 48 -12.83 -3.48 22.87
CA LEU A 48 -12.83 -3.65 21.41
C LEU A 48 -13.97 -4.58 20.96
N TYR A 49 -14.17 -5.71 21.65
CA TYR A 49 -15.27 -6.63 21.37
C TYR A 49 -16.65 -6.01 21.62
N PHE A 50 -16.80 -5.23 22.69
CA PHE A 50 -18.05 -4.50 22.95
C PHE A 50 -18.34 -3.52 21.80
N SER A 51 -17.32 -2.77 21.36
CA SER A 51 -17.42 -1.84 20.24
C SER A 51 -17.84 -2.57 18.96
N TYR A 52 -17.20 -3.70 18.65
CA TYR A 52 -17.56 -4.53 17.51
C TYR A 52 -19.01 -5.04 17.58
N SER A 53 -19.42 -5.58 18.73
CA SER A 53 -20.79 -6.10 18.90
C SER A 53 -21.85 -5.03 18.66
N TYR A 54 -21.62 -3.82 19.20
CA TYR A 54 -22.48 -2.66 18.97
C TYR A 54 -22.51 -2.26 17.49
N LEU A 55 -21.34 -2.07 16.87
CA LEU A 55 -21.22 -1.66 15.47
C LEU A 55 -21.83 -2.68 14.52
N ASN A 56 -21.62 -3.98 14.75
CA ASN A 56 -22.18 -5.05 13.93
C ASN A 56 -23.72 -5.08 14.05
N LYS A 57 -24.27 -4.93 15.27
CA LYS A 57 -25.72 -4.84 15.45
C LYS A 57 -26.31 -3.63 14.73
N GLU A 58 -25.67 -2.47 14.84
CA GLU A 58 -26.12 -1.24 14.19
C GLU A 58 -25.98 -1.34 12.65
N LYS A 59 -24.88 -1.91 12.15
CA LYS A 59 -24.69 -2.24 10.73
C LYS A 59 -25.86 -3.06 10.21
N LYS A 60 -26.14 -4.22 10.82
CA LYS A 60 -27.25 -5.11 10.44
C LYS A 60 -28.61 -4.44 10.46
N ARG A 61 -28.84 -3.58 11.45
CA ARG A 61 -30.09 -2.82 11.53
C ARG A 61 -30.21 -1.82 10.37
N LEU A 62 -29.13 -1.08 10.09
CA LEU A 62 -29.09 -0.07 9.05
C LEU A 62 -29.11 -0.66 7.63
N THR A 63 -28.41 -1.77 7.36
CA THR A 63 -28.43 -2.45 6.04
C THR A 63 -29.84 -2.91 5.68
N ASN A 64 -30.57 -3.51 6.63
CA ASN A 64 -31.97 -3.89 6.43
C ASN A 64 -32.89 -2.69 6.25
N LEU A 65 -32.69 -1.63 7.05
CA LEU A 65 -33.49 -0.41 6.96
C LEU A 65 -33.29 0.30 5.61
N VAL A 66 -32.03 0.42 5.16
CA VAL A 66 -31.68 1.00 3.87
C VAL A 66 -32.30 0.20 2.73
N LEU A 67 -32.22 -1.14 2.76
CA LEU A 67 -32.86 -1.96 1.73
C LEU A 67 -34.37 -1.69 1.64
N ASN A 68 -35.07 -1.73 2.77
CA ASN A 68 -36.51 -1.48 2.79
C ASN A 68 -36.85 -0.08 2.27
N GLN A 69 -36.11 0.94 2.71
CA GLN A 69 -36.29 2.32 2.25
C GLN A 69 -36.00 2.51 0.76
N VAL A 70 -35.05 1.74 0.19
CA VAL A 70 -34.78 1.73 -1.25
C VAL A 70 -35.91 1.05 -2.01
N ILE A 71 -36.42 -0.10 -1.53
CA ILE A 71 -37.57 -0.79 -2.14
C ILE A 71 -38.81 0.11 -2.17
N ASP A 72 -39.10 0.78 -1.05
CA ASP A 72 -40.27 1.65 -0.89
C ASP A 72 -40.09 3.05 -1.51
N LEU A 73 -38.90 3.35 -2.04
CA LEU A 73 -38.60 4.67 -2.58
C LEU A 73 -39.48 4.95 -3.80
N ARG A 74 -40.14 6.10 -3.80
CA ARG A 74 -40.90 6.61 -4.95
C ARG A 74 -40.28 7.91 -5.42
N ALA A 75 -39.96 7.98 -6.71
CA ALA A 75 -39.40 9.17 -7.34
C ALA A 75 -39.91 9.30 -8.78
N PRO A 76 -40.26 10.50 -9.26
CA PRO A 76 -40.71 10.71 -10.65
C PRO A 76 -39.70 10.22 -11.70
N GLN A 77 -38.41 10.24 -11.37
CA GLN A 77 -37.33 9.77 -12.22
C GLN A 77 -37.47 8.29 -12.58
N PHE A 78 -38.06 7.47 -11.71
CA PHE A 78 -38.27 6.03 -11.96
C PHE A 78 -39.32 5.77 -13.04
N ILE A 79 -40.22 6.72 -13.29
CA ILE A 79 -41.19 6.65 -14.39
C ILE A 79 -40.49 6.98 -15.71
N LYS A 80 -39.54 7.92 -15.69
CA LYS A 80 -38.78 8.34 -16.87
C LYS A 80 -37.76 7.29 -17.30
N ASP A 81 -37.14 6.62 -16.34
CA ASP A 81 -36.24 5.50 -16.58
C ASP A 81 -36.51 4.41 -15.54
N SER A 82 -37.14 3.33 -16.01
CA SER A 82 -37.54 2.19 -15.19
C SER A 82 -36.36 1.34 -14.71
N THR A 83 -35.13 1.61 -15.15
CA THR A 83 -33.93 0.84 -14.75
C THR A 83 -33.30 1.36 -13.47
N ILE A 84 -33.49 2.64 -13.12
CA ILE A 84 -32.85 3.29 -11.96
C ILE A 84 -33.23 2.59 -10.65
N HIS A 85 -34.52 2.34 -10.44
CA HIS A 85 -35.02 1.76 -9.18
C HIS A 85 -34.55 0.31 -8.99
N PRO A 86 -34.66 -0.59 -10.00
CA PRO A 86 -34.03 -1.91 -9.96
C PRO A 86 -32.53 -1.88 -9.68
N GLN A 87 -31.77 -0.95 -10.26
CA GLN A 87 -30.34 -0.81 -10.00
C GLN A 87 -30.06 -0.44 -8.53
N LEU A 88 -30.81 0.51 -7.96
CA LEU A 88 -30.70 0.84 -6.53
C LEU A 88 -31.00 -0.37 -5.64
N ILE A 89 -32.06 -1.13 -5.96
CA ILE A 89 -32.44 -2.34 -5.23
C ILE A 89 -31.33 -3.39 -5.32
N ASP A 90 -30.74 -3.64 -6.51
CA ASP A 90 -29.62 -4.57 -6.67
C ASP A 90 -28.45 -4.20 -5.76
N LYS A 91 -28.01 -2.93 -5.73
CA LYS A 91 -26.89 -2.51 -4.88
C LYS A 91 -27.21 -2.64 -3.39
N ALA A 92 -28.43 -2.28 -2.97
CA ALA A 92 -28.87 -2.45 -1.59
C ALA A 92 -28.97 -3.94 -1.18
N LEU A 93 -29.42 -4.81 -2.09
CA LEU A 93 -29.45 -6.26 -1.87
C LEU A 93 -28.05 -6.84 -1.76
N ARG A 94 -27.12 -6.45 -2.63
CA ARG A 94 -25.71 -6.88 -2.56
C ARG A 94 -25.05 -6.47 -1.24
N LEU A 95 -25.30 -5.23 -0.80
CA LEU A 95 -24.85 -4.72 0.49
C LEU A 95 -25.37 -5.57 1.66
N LYS A 96 -26.67 -5.90 1.66
CA LYS A 96 -27.29 -6.77 2.67
C LYS A 96 -26.76 -8.20 2.62
N ASN A 97 -26.59 -8.77 1.42
CA ASN A 97 -26.16 -10.15 1.25
C ASN A 97 -24.74 -10.36 1.78
N LEU A 98 -23.83 -9.41 1.52
CA LEU A 98 -22.50 -9.43 2.11
C LEU A 98 -22.58 -9.45 3.64
N ASP A 99 -23.35 -8.53 4.22
CA ASP A 99 -23.57 -8.44 5.68
C ASP A 99 -24.13 -9.74 6.32
N GLN A 100 -24.86 -10.56 5.56
CA GLN A 100 -25.42 -11.84 6.04
C GLN A 100 -24.48 -13.03 5.87
N THR A 101 -23.52 -12.99 4.95
CA THR A 101 -22.63 -14.13 4.64
C THR A 101 -21.61 -14.49 5.72
N HIS A 102 -21.44 -13.66 6.76
CA HIS A 102 -20.40 -13.79 7.80
C HIS A 102 -20.65 -14.85 8.89
N GLN A 103 -21.79 -15.55 8.89
CA GLN A 103 -22.24 -16.35 10.04
C GLN A 103 -21.72 -17.80 10.13
N ASN A 104 -20.89 -18.28 9.18
CA ASN A 104 -20.58 -19.72 9.08
C ASN A 104 -19.14 -20.16 9.43
N ASN A 105 -18.27 -19.27 9.92
CA ASN A 105 -16.89 -19.66 10.24
C ASN A 105 -16.68 -19.84 11.75
N ASN A 106 -16.82 -21.09 12.22
CA ASN A 106 -16.31 -21.50 13.53
C ASN A 106 -14.77 -21.56 13.48
N PHE A 107 -14.11 -20.49 13.94
CA PHE A 107 -12.67 -20.51 14.15
C PHE A 107 -12.34 -21.32 15.42
N GLU A 108 -11.94 -22.58 15.25
CA GLU A 108 -11.29 -23.33 16.33
C GLU A 108 -9.91 -22.73 16.62
N LEU A 109 -9.77 -22.06 17.75
CA LEU A 109 -8.50 -21.47 18.19
C LEU A 109 -7.88 -22.28 19.33
N PRO A 110 -6.55 -22.46 19.33
CA PRO A 110 -5.85 -23.22 20.37
C PRO A 110 -6.00 -22.58 21.77
N SER A 111 -5.92 -23.42 22.81
CA SER A 111 -6.15 -23.05 24.22
C SER A 111 -5.06 -22.15 24.83
N ARG A 112 -3.82 -22.18 24.30
CA ARG A 112 -2.70 -21.32 24.75
C ARG A 112 -2.84 -19.89 24.24
N ASN A 113 -2.43 -18.89 25.03
CA ASN A 113 -2.50 -17.45 24.69
C ASN A 113 -3.92 -16.91 24.43
N ARG A 114 -4.91 -17.37 25.20
CA ARG A 114 -6.35 -17.01 25.09
C ARG A 114 -6.61 -15.50 24.89
N LYS A 115 -5.81 -14.60 25.47
CA LYS A 115 -6.00 -13.15 25.29
C LYS A 115 -5.59 -12.68 23.90
N ILE A 116 -4.43 -13.11 23.40
CA ILE A 116 -3.96 -12.75 22.06
C ILE A 116 -4.86 -13.38 21.01
N ASN A 117 -5.22 -14.65 21.20
CA ASN A 117 -6.12 -15.35 20.27
C ASN A 117 -7.49 -14.68 20.19
N LYS A 118 -8.01 -14.13 21.29
CA LYS A 118 -9.23 -13.29 21.25
C LYS A 118 -9.03 -12.02 20.41
N LEU A 119 -7.88 -11.34 20.53
CA LEU A 119 -7.65 -10.16 19.69
C LEU A 119 -7.53 -10.53 18.20
N LYS A 120 -6.84 -11.61 17.88
CA LYS A 120 -6.77 -12.15 16.51
C LYS A 120 -8.13 -12.57 15.98
N GLN A 121 -8.94 -13.20 16.81
CA GLN A 121 -10.31 -13.55 16.46
C GLN A 121 -11.13 -12.30 16.14
N LEU A 122 -10.99 -11.23 16.94
CA LEU A 122 -11.66 -9.97 16.66
C LEU A 122 -11.21 -9.37 15.32
N ILE A 123 -9.91 -9.35 15.04
CA ILE A 123 -9.37 -8.90 13.74
C ILE A 123 -10.00 -9.70 12.60
N ALA A 124 -9.94 -11.04 12.68
CA ALA A 124 -10.53 -11.92 11.68
C ALA A 124 -12.05 -11.69 11.52
N MET A 125 -12.77 -11.45 12.62
CA MET A 125 -14.19 -11.11 12.58
C MET A 125 -14.44 -9.78 11.85
N ILE A 126 -13.63 -8.75 12.10
CA ILE A 126 -13.75 -7.44 11.43
C ILE A 126 -13.38 -7.53 9.95
N GLU A 127 -12.33 -8.29 9.60
CA GLU A 127 -11.91 -8.53 8.21
C GLU A 127 -12.97 -9.32 7.42
N ASP A 128 -13.62 -10.28 8.10
CA ASP A 128 -14.72 -11.04 7.53
C ASP A 128 -15.91 -10.13 7.18
N GLU A 129 -16.13 -9.00 7.88
CA GLU A 129 -17.21 -8.04 7.58
C GLU A 129 -17.13 -7.41 6.17
N HIS A 130 -16.04 -7.65 5.42
CA HIS A 130 -15.87 -7.18 4.04
C HIS A 130 -16.17 -5.68 3.88
N ILE A 131 -15.58 -4.86 4.76
CA ILE A 131 -15.85 -3.42 4.86
C ILE A 131 -15.67 -2.71 3.52
N ASN A 132 -14.59 -2.97 2.78
CA ASN A 132 -14.32 -2.30 1.50
C ASN A 132 -15.39 -2.62 0.44
N PRO A 133 -15.73 -3.90 0.16
CA PRO A 133 -16.89 -4.22 -0.68
C PRO A 133 -18.20 -3.57 -0.22
N CYS A 134 -18.48 -3.55 1.08
CA CYS A 134 -19.70 -2.92 1.62
C CYS A 134 -19.72 -1.41 1.33
N ARG A 135 -18.62 -0.70 1.62
CA ARG A 135 -18.48 0.72 1.26
C ARG A 135 -18.60 0.95 -0.25
N GLY A 136 -18.04 0.06 -1.07
CA GLY A 136 -18.15 0.15 -2.52
C GLY A 136 -19.60 0.12 -3.00
N TYR A 137 -20.42 -0.82 -2.51
CA TYR A 137 -21.85 -0.85 -2.85
C TYR A 137 -22.62 0.34 -2.27
N LEU A 138 -22.26 0.81 -1.07
CA LEU A 138 -22.84 2.02 -0.49
C LEU A 138 -22.54 3.26 -1.37
N ASN A 139 -21.30 3.40 -1.84
CA ASN A 139 -20.90 4.47 -2.75
C ASN A 139 -21.62 4.35 -4.09
N GLN A 140 -21.83 3.14 -4.62
CA GLN A 140 -22.63 2.96 -5.85
C GLN A 140 -24.06 3.43 -5.68
N ILE A 141 -24.70 3.19 -4.52
CA ILE A 141 -26.02 3.76 -4.21
C ILE A 141 -25.95 5.29 -4.30
N TYR A 142 -24.97 5.92 -3.66
CA TYR A 142 -24.80 7.37 -3.74
C TYR A 142 -24.55 7.89 -5.16
N VAL A 143 -23.74 7.19 -5.94
CA VAL A 143 -23.47 7.52 -7.35
C VAL A 143 -24.76 7.49 -8.15
N ILE A 144 -25.58 6.43 -8.02
CA ILE A 144 -26.88 6.33 -8.70
C ILE A 144 -27.79 7.48 -8.28
N LEU A 145 -27.86 7.79 -6.97
CA LEU A 145 -28.68 8.89 -6.47
C LEU A 145 -28.22 10.26 -7.02
N LEU A 146 -26.92 10.48 -7.13
CA LEU A 146 -26.34 11.72 -7.64
C LEU A 146 -26.59 11.88 -9.15
N LEU A 147 -26.27 10.86 -9.94
CA LEU A 147 -26.40 10.91 -11.42
C LEU A 147 -27.84 11.14 -11.88
N ASN A 148 -28.81 10.67 -11.10
CA ASN A 148 -30.23 10.76 -11.43
C ASN A 148 -30.94 11.93 -10.73
N ASN A 149 -30.20 12.89 -10.14
CA ASN A 149 -30.76 14.06 -9.45
C ASN A 149 -31.77 13.66 -8.36
N LEU A 150 -31.52 12.55 -7.66
CA LEU A 150 -32.32 12.07 -6.53
C LEU A 150 -31.75 12.55 -5.20
N MET A 151 -30.47 12.94 -5.19
CA MET A 151 -29.80 13.52 -4.03
C MET A 151 -30.11 15.03 -3.95
N PRO A 152 -30.63 15.55 -2.81
CA PRO A 152 -30.69 16.97 -2.57
C PRO A 152 -29.25 17.48 -2.44
N LEU A 153 -28.89 18.42 -3.31
CA LEU A 153 -27.55 18.99 -3.34
C LEU A 153 -27.50 20.25 -2.49
N ASP A 154 -26.54 20.28 -1.57
CA ASP A 154 -26.17 21.48 -0.81
C ASP A 154 -24.81 21.92 -1.32
N ILE A 155 -24.82 22.92 -2.22
CA ILE A 155 -23.62 23.41 -2.89
C ILE A 155 -23.10 24.61 -2.08
N ARG A 156 -21.88 24.50 -1.55
CA ARG A 156 -21.28 25.60 -0.79
C ARG A 156 -21.16 26.85 -1.65
N HIS A 157 -21.22 28.03 -1.04
CA HIS A 157 -21.19 29.30 -1.77
C HIS A 157 -19.79 29.68 -2.26
N GLU A 158 -18.76 29.38 -1.47
CA GLU A 158 -17.38 29.73 -1.80
C GLU A 158 -16.92 28.95 -3.04
N PRO A 159 -16.28 29.62 -4.01
CA PRO A 159 -15.77 28.96 -5.21
C PRO A 159 -14.61 28.03 -4.86
N TYR A 160 -14.46 26.99 -5.67
CA TYR A 160 -13.32 26.08 -5.59
C TYR A 160 -11.99 26.82 -5.79
N GLN A 161 -10.99 26.46 -4.98
CA GLN A 161 -9.62 26.98 -5.10
C GLN A 161 -8.69 25.89 -5.62
N ALA A 162 -7.71 26.29 -6.44
CA ALA A 162 -6.71 25.37 -6.94
C ALA A 162 -5.96 24.65 -5.79
N GLY A 163 -5.75 23.35 -5.94
CA GLY A 163 -5.12 22.47 -4.97
C GLY A 163 -6.02 22.11 -3.79
N GLU A 164 -7.26 22.58 -3.67
CA GLU A 164 -8.11 22.29 -2.50
C GLU A 164 -8.36 20.78 -2.33
N LEU A 165 -8.61 20.04 -3.42
CA LEU A 165 -8.71 18.59 -3.38
C LEU A 165 -7.35 17.93 -3.05
N LEU A 166 -6.23 18.45 -3.58
CA LEU A 166 -4.90 17.93 -3.26
C LEU A 166 -4.60 18.07 -1.76
N HIS A 167 -4.99 19.17 -1.12
CA HIS A 167 -4.77 19.38 0.32
C HIS A 167 -5.71 18.56 1.22
N ASN A 168 -6.79 17.98 0.67
CA ASN A 168 -7.73 17.14 1.41
C ASN A 168 -7.21 15.69 1.55
N ALA A 169 -6.86 15.27 2.77
CA ALA A 169 -6.31 13.93 3.04
C ALA A 169 -7.29 12.79 2.68
N ASP A 170 -8.59 13.00 2.88
CA ASP A 170 -9.61 12.01 2.52
C ASP A 170 -9.72 11.86 1.00
N PHE A 171 -9.61 12.96 0.24
CA PHE A 171 -9.58 12.89 -1.23
C PHE A 171 -8.38 12.08 -1.70
N ARG A 172 -7.16 12.41 -1.24
CA ARG A 172 -5.93 11.72 -1.65
C ARG A 172 -5.99 10.22 -1.37
N THR A 173 -6.39 9.85 -0.15
CA THR A 173 -6.43 8.44 0.27
C THR A 173 -7.57 7.66 -0.41
N LYS A 174 -8.75 8.25 -0.59
CA LYS A 174 -9.86 7.61 -1.31
C LYS A 174 -9.58 7.48 -2.81
N LEU A 175 -8.90 8.45 -3.41
CA LEU A 175 -8.48 8.40 -4.81
C LEU A 175 -7.44 7.30 -5.04
N LEU A 176 -6.42 7.19 -4.16
CA LEU A 176 -5.47 6.08 -4.18
C LEU A 176 -6.17 4.72 -4.01
N GLN A 177 -7.10 4.61 -3.06
CA GLN A 177 -7.84 3.38 -2.77
C GLN A 177 -8.74 2.97 -3.96
N PHE A 178 -9.31 3.95 -4.67
CA PHE A 178 -10.20 3.70 -5.80
C PHE A 178 -9.53 2.89 -6.93
N ASP A 179 -8.24 3.06 -7.16
CA ASP A 179 -7.51 2.28 -8.17
C ASP A 179 -7.47 0.77 -7.84
N TYR A 180 -7.47 0.42 -6.56
CA TYR A 180 -7.56 -0.98 -6.10
C TYR A 180 -9.00 -1.50 -6.10
N ASP A 181 -9.97 -0.62 -5.84
CA ASP A 181 -11.40 -0.95 -5.73
C ASP A 181 -12.18 -0.81 -7.06
N ARG A 182 -11.52 -0.46 -8.16
CA ARG A 182 -12.15 -0.20 -9.47
C ARG A 182 -13.03 -1.34 -9.97
N TYR A 183 -12.71 -2.59 -9.61
CA TYR A 183 -13.51 -3.76 -9.94
C TYR A 183 -14.95 -3.68 -9.40
N LEU A 184 -15.19 -2.91 -8.32
CA LEU A 184 -16.53 -2.68 -7.78
C LEU A 184 -17.37 -1.75 -8.66
N TYR A 185 -16.73 -0.94 -9.51
CA TYR A 185 -17.38 0.11 -10.28
C TYR A 185 -17.41 -0.19 -11.78
N GLN A 186 -17.25 -1.45 -12.21
CA GLN A 186 -17.26 -1.83 -13.64
C GLN A 186 -18.56 -1.42 -14.39
N GLU A 187 -19.67 -1.29 -13.67
CA GLU A 187 -20.95 -0.82 -14.21
C GLU A 187 -21.04 0.71 -14.35
N PHE A 188 -20.06 1.43 -13.83
CA PHE A 188 -19.97 2.88 -13.85
C PHE A 188 -18.70 3.32 -14.57
N ARG A 189 -18.71 4.53 -15.12
CA ARG A 189 -17.46 5.16 -15.53
C ARG A 189 -16.72 5.70 -14.30
N PRO A 190 -15.37 5.70 -14.26
CA PRO A 190 -14.61 6.29 -13.15
C PRO A 190 -15.06 7.71 -12.77
N GLU A 191 -15.41 8.51 -13.78
CA GLU A 191 -15.90 9.88 -13.64
C GLU A 191 -17.14 9.98 -12.74
N ASN A 192 -18.01 8.97 -12.78
CA ASN A 192 -19.23 8.95 -11.97
C ASN A 192 -18.90 8.85 -10.47
N TYR A 193 -17.93 8.01 -10.12
CA TYR A 193 -17.44 7.90 -8.74
C TYR A 193 -16.73 9.18 -8.30
N LEU A 194 -15.85 9.73 -9.14
CA LEU A 194 -15.15 10.98 -8.85
C LEU A 194 -16.10 12.15 -8.62
N LYS A 195 -17.15 12.27 -9.43
CA LYS A 195 -18.18 13.30 -9.24
C LYS A 195 -18.81 13.21 -7.85
N PHE A 196 -19.14 12.00 -7.41
CA PHE A 196 -19.65 11.76 -6.05
C PHE A 196 -18.60 12.07 -4.99
N LEU A 197 -17.37 11.58 -5.15
CA LEU A 197 -16.29 11.78 -4.19
C LEU A 197 -16.03 13.27 -3.96
N ILE A 198 -15.87 14.05 -5.02
CA ILE A 198 -15.63 15.50 -4.97
C ILE A 198 -16.79 16.19 -4.25
N TYR A 199 -18.03 15.93 -4.66
CA TYR A 199 -19.20 16.53 -4.01
C TYR A 199 -19.27 16.19 -2.52
N SER A 200 -19.00 14.93 -2.15
CA SER A 200 -19.06 14.47 -0.76
C SER A 200 -18.02 15.10 0.16
N LEU A 201 -16.94 15.66 -0.39
CA LEU A 201 -15.82 16.21 0.37
C LEU A 201 -15.82 17.74 0.42
N ILE A 202 -16.13 18.39 -0.71
CA ILE A 202 -16.00 19.85 -0.83
C ILE A 202 -17.32 20.56 -1.15
N HIS A 203 -18.43 19.81 -1.27
CA HIS A 203 -19.76 20.37 -1.56
C HIS A 203 -19.79 21.27 -2.80
N ARG A 204 -18.97 20.96 -3.81
CA ARG A 204 -18.99 21.55 -5.16
C ARG A 204 -19.15 20.42 -6.17
N LEU A 205 -19.69 20.74 -7.34
CA LEU A 205 -19.82 19.79 -8.43
C LEU A 205 -18.81 20.11 -9.54
N PRO A 206 -18.10 19.10 -10.05
CA PRO A 206 -17.32 19.28 -11.26
C PRO A 206 -18.25 19.46 -12.45
N THR A 207 -17.91 20.42 -13.30
CA THR A 207 -18.54 20.65 -14.60
C THR A 207 -18.03 19.70 -15.67
N TYR A 208 -16.81 19.19 -15.47
CA TYR A 208 -16.15 18.23 -16.36
C TYR A 208 -15.29 17.27 -15.56
N ILE A 209 -15.32 15.99 -15.94
CA ILE A 209 -14.33 14.99 -15.54
C ILE A 209 -14.04 14.12 -16.75
N ARG A 210 -12.77 13.80 -16.99
CA ARG A 210 -12.34 12.79 -17.95
C ARG A 210 -11.21 11.95 -17.38
N SER A 211 -11.31 10.64 -17.55
CA SER A 211 -10.28 9.69 -17.16
C SER A 211 -9.46 9.20 -18.37
N TYR A 212 -8.18 8.91 -18.12
CA TYR A 212 -7.24 8.33 -19.07
C TYR A 212 -6.55 7.15 -18.39
N ASP A 213 -6.85 5.92 -18.80
CA ASP A 213 -6.19 4.71 -18.27
C ASP A 213 -4.99 4.35 -19.12
N VAL A 214 -3.80 4.25 -18.50
CA VAL A 214 -2.58 3.92 -19.22
C VAL A 214 -2.68 2.58 -19.95
N ARG A 215 -3.42 1.60 -19.42
CA ARG A 215 -3.54 0.27 -20.05
C ARG A 215 -4.42 0.26 -21.29
N ASP A 216 -5.28 1.27 -21.44
CA ASP A 216 -6.08 1.47 -22.64
C ASP A 216 -5.31 2.27 -23.71
N ILE A 217 -4.29 3.03 -23.30
CA ILE A 217 -3.51 3.94 -24.16
C ILE A 217 -2.18 3.31 -24.61
N ILE A 218 -1.50 2.60 -23.71
CA ILE A 218 -0.19 1.98 -23.90
C ILE A 218 -0.31 0.49 -23.50
N PRO A 219 -0.58 -0.42 -24.46
CA PRO A 219 -0.78 -1.84 -24.18
C PRO A 219 0.36 -2.51 -23.38
N GLU A 220 1.60 -2.07 -23.60
CA GLU A 220 2.80 -2.54 -22.89
C GLU A 220 2.73 -2.34 -21.37
N ALA A 221 1.88 -1.42 -20.89
CA ALA A 221 1.64 -1.23 -19.46
C ALA A 221 1.14 -2.51 -18.78
N ALA A 222 0.23 -3.25 -19.42
CA ALA A 222 -0.26 -4.52 -18.87
C ALA A 222 0.81 -5.62 -18.86
N GLU A 223 1.71 -5.60 -19.85
CA GLU A 223 2.79 -6.58 -19.98
C GLU A 223 3.85 -6.40 -18.89
N CYS A 224 4.26 -5.16 -18.61
CA CYS A 224 5.25 -4.87 -17.57
C CYS A 224 4.66 -4.73 -16.16
N GLY A 225 3.33 -4.73 -16.02
CA GLY A 225 2.62 -4.62 -14.74
C GLY A 225 2.24 -3.19 -14.34
N PHE A 226 2.73 -2.18 -15.07
CA PHE A 226 2.44 -0.78 -14.81
C PHE A 226 0.93 -0.46 -14.82
N SER A 227 0.51 0.42 -13.92
CA SER A 227 -0.88 0.83 -13.76
C SER A 227 -0.94 2.27 -13.26
N SER A 228 -1.63 3.11 -14.02
CA SER A 228 -1.84 4.51 -13.70
C SER A 228 -3.12 5.02 -14.36
N ILE A 229 -3.82 5.94 -13.72
CA ILE A 229 -4.90 6.72 -14.34
C ILE A 229 -4.66 8.20 -14.11
N ALA A 230 -4.95 9.00 -15.13
CA ALA A 230 -5.09 10.44 -14.99
C ALA A 230 -6.57 10.86 -15.00
N TYR A 231 -6.91 11.80 -14.13
CA TYR A 231 -8.26 12.38 -14.03
C TYR A 231 -8.19 13.89 -14.24
N GLU A 232 -8.62 14.34 -15.42
CA GLU A 232 -8.79 15.77 -15.71
C GLU A 232 -10.14 16.24 -15.18
N ILE A 233 -10.15 17.27 -14.34
CA ILE A 233 -11.30 17.74 -13.57
C ILE A 233 -11.42 19.25 -13.77
N VAL A 234 -12.65 19.74 -13.97
CA VAL A 234 -12.96 21.18 -13.99
C VAL A 234 -14.04 21.52 -12.99
N ILE A 235 -13.70 22.35 -12.00
CA ILE A 235 -14.62 22.86 -10.96
C ILE A 235 -14.51 24.38 -10.97
N ASP A 236 -15.63 25.07 -11.17
CA ASP A 236 -15.69 26.55 -11.15
C ASP A 236 -14.69 27.24 -12.10
N GLY A 237 -14.36 26.59 -13.22
CA GLY A 237 -13.39 27.07 -14.21
C GLY A 237 -11.92 26.73 -13.91
N VAL A 238 -11.61 26.25 -12.70
CA VAL A 238 -10.28 25.74 -12.34
C VAL A 238 -10.09 24.36 -12.96
N LYS A 239 -8.98 24.16 -13.67
CA LYS A 239 -8.64 22.91 -14.37
C LYS A 239 -7.47 22.22 -13.69
N GLU A 240 -7.68 20.97 -13.29
CA GLU A 240 -6.67 20.19 -12.58
C GLU A 240 -6.64 18.78 -13.15
N CYS A 241 -5.46 18.16 -13.16
CA CYS A 241 -5.28 16.77 -13.52
C CYS A 241 -4.61 16.02 -12.37
N TYR A 242 -5.25 14.95 -11.90
CA TYR A 242 -4.70 14.08 -10.88
C TYR A 242 -4.23 12.78 -11.53
N ILE A 243 -2.92 12.53 -11.50
CA ILE A 243 -2.30 11.33 -12.05
C ILE A 243 -1.98 10.39 -10.90
N THR A 244 -2.71 9.28 -10.81
CA THR A 244 -2.50 8.26 -9.79
C THR A 244 -1.57 7.17 -10.30
N PHE A 245 -0.55 6.85 -9.51
CA PHE A 245 0.35 5.73 -9.76
C PHE A 245 0.10 4.65 -8.72
N LYS A 246 -0.18 3.43 -9.20
CA LYS A 246 -0.51 2.31 -8.33
C LYS A 246 0.76 1.74 -7.66
N GLY A 247 0.63 1.35 -6.39
CA GLY A 247 1.67 0.63 -5.65
C GLY A 247 1.66 -0.89 -5.91
N THR A 248 2.56 -1.60 -5.24
CA THR A 248 2.69 -3.06 -5.31
C THR A 248 1.62 -3.76 -4.48
N GLU A 249 0.37 -3.74 -4.96
CA GLU A 249 -0.69 -4.61 -4.42
C GLU A 249 -1.55 -5.16 -5.56
N ALA A 250 -1.75 -6.48 -5.56
CA ALA A 250 -2.58 -7.14 -6.57
C ALA A 250 -4.04 -6.65 -6.55
N ASN A 251 -4.62 -6.48 -7.75
CA ASN A 251 -6.06 -6.30 -7.89
C ASN A 251 -6.77 -7.63 -7.64
N VAL A 252 -6.99 -7.97 -6.37
CA VAL A 252 -7.77 -9.14 -5.99
C VAL A 252 -9.26 -8.79 -6.11
N ASP A 253 -9.80 -8.99 -7.31
CA ASP A 253 -11.24 -8.92 -7.52
C ASP A 253 -11.93 -9.99 -6.66
N LYS A 254 -12.54 -9.54 -5.56
CA LYS A 254 -13.21 -10.40 -4.59
C LYS A 254 -14.50 -11.00 -5.15
N SER A 255 -15.04 -10.50 -6.27
CA SER A 255 -16.18 -11.09 -6.97
C SER A 255 -15.85 -12.40 -7.69
N ILE A 256 -14.56 -12.62 -8.04
CA ILE A 256 -14.11 -13.88 -8.65
C ILE A 256 -14.28 -15.00 -7.64
N LYS A 257 -15.26 -15.90 -7.86
CA LYS A 257 -15.55 -17.01 -6.94
C LYS A 257 -14.38 -17.99 -6.77
N SER A 258 -13.55 -18.15 -7.81
CA SER A 258 -12.42 -19.08 -7.78
C SER A 258 -11.23 -18.51 -6.99
N ARG A 259 -10.93 -19.14 -5.85
CA ARG A 259 -9.75 -18.83 -5.03
C ARG A 259 -8.44 -19.04 -5.81
N SER A 260 -8.36 -20.06 -6.67
CA SER A 260 -7.16 -20.32 -7.47
C SER A 260 -6.91 -19.24 -8.50
N LYS A 261 -7.95 -18.79 -9.24
CA LYS A 261 -7.80 -17.70 -10.23
C LYS A 261 -7.40 -16.38 -9.58
N ARG A 262 -7.97 -16.05 -8.41
CA ARG A 262 -7.56 -14.87 -7.62
C ARG A 262 -6.09 -14.94 -7.20
N PHE A 263 -5.66 -16.12 -6.74
CA PHE A 263 -4.28 -16.36 -6.35
C PHE A 263 -3.32 -16.25 -7.55
N GLU A 264 -3.66 -16.84 -8.70
CA GLU A 264 -2.82 -16.80 -9.91
C GLU A 264 -2.59 -15.37 -10.41
N LYS A 265 -3.66 -14.56 -10.51
CA LYS A 265 -3.56 -13.14 -10.90
C LYS A 265 -2.70 -12.34 -9.91
N SER A 266 -2.94 -12.56 -8.61
CA SER A 266 -2.20 -11.85 -7.56
C SER A 266 -0.71 -12.16 -7.55
N VAL A 267 -0.32 -13.42 -7.75
CA VAL A 267 1.10 -13.81 -7.78
C VAL A 267 1.82 -13.18 -8.96
N LEU A 268 1.20 -13.15 -10.15
CA LEU A 268 1.84 -12.61 -11.35
C LEU A 268 1.98 -11.09 -11.31
N GLU A 269 0.94 -10.37 -10.91
CA GLU A 269 1.01 -8.91 -10.76
C GLU A 269 2.07 -8.54 -9.71
N ASN A 270 2.02 -9.16 -8.53
CA ASN A 270 3.01 -8.90 -7.49
C ASN A 270 4.44 -9.25 -7.93
N TYR A 271 4.64 -10.34 -8.68
CA TYR A 271 5.96 -10.70 -9.19
C TYR A 271 6.54 -9.60 -10.10
N LYS A 272 5.75 -9.07 -11.04
CA LYS A 272 6.20 -8.02 -11.96
C LYS A 272 6.58 -6.75 -11.22
N ASP A 273 5.75 -6.33 -10.27
CA ASP A 273 6.03 -5.15 -9.45
C ASP A 273 7.27 -5.33 -8.57
N TRP A 274 7.44 -6.51 -7.98
CA TRP A 274 8.65 -6.83 -7.21
C TRP A 274 9.90 -6.95 -8.10
N ASN A 275 9.75 -7.42 -9.34
CA ASN A 275 10.85 -7.44 -10.30
C ASN A 275 11.34 -6.02 -10.60
N TYR A 276 10.41 -5.08 -10.80
CA TYR A 276 10.76 -3.66 -10.93
C TYR A 276 11.36 -3.09 -9.63
N ASN A 277 10.73 -3.31 -8.47
CA ASN A 277 11.28 -2.83 -7.19
C ASN A 277 12.71 -3.31 -6.96
N VAL A 278 13.01 -4.58 -7.27
CA VAL A 278 14.35 -5.15 -7.08
C VAL A 278 15.32 -4.57 -8.11
N ASN A 279 15.01 -4.65 -9.40
CA ASN A 279 15.95 -4.18 -10.43
C ASN A 279 16.13 -2.66 -10.38
N SER A 280 15.06 -1.89 -10.30
CA SER A 280 15.07 -0.44 -10.48
C SER A 280 15.31 0.32 -9.17
N ILE A 281 14.76 -0.15 -8.04
CA ILE A 281 14.87 0.57 -6.74
C ILE A 281 15.97 0.00 -5.85
N LEU A 282 15.98 -1.33 -5.65
CA LEU A 282 16.97 -1.98 -4.77
C LEU A 282 18.37 -1.95 -5.39
N ILE A 283 18.49 -2.22 -6.69
CA ILE A 283 19.78 -2.36 -7.38
C ILE A 283 20.12 -1.11 -8.21
N GLY A 284 19.14 -0.53 -8.91
CA GLY A 284 19.34 0.57 -9.84
C GLY A 284 19.85 0.11 -11.22
N SER A 285 19.48 -1.11 -11.61
CA SER A 285 19.77 -1.77 -12.88
C SER A 285 18.72 -1.41 -13.94
N THR A 286 19.11 -1.42 -15.22
CA THR A 286 18.21 -1.28 -16.38
C THR A 286 17.61 -2.60 -16.87
N LYS A 287 17.91 -3.73 -16.22
CA LYS A 287 17.45 -5.05 -16.66
C LYS A 287 15.91 -5.17 -16.74
N ASP A 288 15.16 -4.31 -16.05
CA ASP A 288 13.70 -4.20 -16.20
C ASP A 288 13.18 -2.79 -15.82
N ASP A 289 13.56 -1.76 -16.59
CA ASP A 289 13.10 -0.37 -16.41
C ASP A 289 11.80 -0.04 -17.20
N ARG A 290 11.18 -1.05 -17.82
CA ARG A 290 10.03 -0.88 -18.73
C ARG A 290 8.86 -0.13 -18.09
N GLN A 291 8.57 -0.36 -16.81
CA GLN A 291 7.50 0.39 -16.13
C GLN A 291 7.79 1.90 -16.11
N LEU A 292 9.06 2.31 -15.93
CA LEU A 292 9.45 3.72 -15.95
C LEU A 292 9.34 4.31 -17.35
N LEU A 293 9.73 3.56 -18.39
CA LEU A 293 9.61 4.00 -19.79
C LEU A 293 8.14 4.23 -20.17
N VAL A 294 7.26 3.27 -19.84
CA VAL A 294 5.81 3.39 -20.05
C VAL A 294 5.25 4.57 -19.25
N ALA A 295 5.70 4.78 -18.02
CA ALA A 295 5.26 5.91 -17.21
C ALA A 295 5.61 7.26 -17.87
N ARG A 296 6.83 7.41 -18.41
CA ARG A 296 7.25 8.62 -19.13
C ARG A 296 6.47 8.82 -20.43
N GLU A 297 6.20 7.75 -21.17
CA GLU A 297 5.36 7.82 -22.38
C GLU A 297 3.94 8.27 -22.04
N PHE A 298 3.37 7.76 -20.94
CA PHE A 298 2.06 8.18 -20.47
C PHE A 298 2.04 9.68 -20.12
N ILE A 299 3.05 10.19 -19.41
CA ILE A 299 3.18 11.64 -19.14
C ILE A 299 3.23 12.46 -20.44
N ARG A 300 4.01 12.02 -21.44
CA ARG A 300 4.06 12.71 -22.75
C ARG A 300 2.71 12.71 -23.46
N TYR A 301 2.01 11.57 -23.44
CA TYR A 301 0.67 11.48 -23.98
C TYR A 301 -0.27 12.47 -23.28
N LEU A 302 -0.30 12.47 -21.96
CA LEU A 302 -1.14 13.37 -21.16
C LEU A 302 -0.86 14.85 -21.46
N ASN A 303 0.40 15.25 -21.57
CA ASN A 303 0.78 16.62 -21.93
C ASN A 303 0.25 17.06 -23.31
N SER A 304 -0.01 16.11 -24.22
CA SER A 304 -0.61 16.40 -25.54
C SER A 304 -2.14 16.45 -25.52
N GLN A 305 -2.78 15.86 -24.50
CA GLN A 305 -4.24 15.68 -24.45
C GLN A 305 -4.94 16.60 -23.46
N ILE A 306 -4.30 16.89 -22.32
CA ILE A 306 -4.85 17.72 -21.26
C ILE A 306 -4.78 19.19 -21.68
N ALA A 307 -5.73 20.01 -21.24
CA ALA A 307 -5.69 21.44 -21.50
C ALA A 307 -4.37 22.09 -21.01
N SER A 308 -3.79 22.97 -21.84
CA SER A 308 -2.48 23.61 -21.58
C SER A 308 -2.38 24.50 -20.33
N GLN A 309 -3.50 24.74 -19.64
CA GLN A 309 -3.57 25.54 -18.41
C GLN A 309 -3.94 24.68 -17.18
N SER A 310 -4.05 23.37 -17.34
CA SER A 310 -4.38 22.47 -16.22
C SER A 310 -3.18 22.34 -15.29
N LEU A 311 -3.43 22.44 -13.98
CA LEU A 311 -2.45 22.08 -12.97
C LEU A 311 -2.37 20.55 -12.87
N ILE A 312 -1.16 19.98 -12.89
CA ILE A 312 -0.93 18.54 -12.92
C ILE A 312 -0.36 18.09 -11.57
N TYR A 313 -1.03 17.12 -10.96
CA TYR A 313 -0.66 16.59 -9.65
C TYR A 313 -0.36 15.10 -9.70
N GLY A 314 0.83 14.72 -9.22
CA GLY A 314 1.22 13.31 -9.07
C GLY A 314 0.79 12.75 -7.72
N ILE A 315 0.08 11.62 -7.70
CA ILE A 315 -0.39 10.96 -6.47
C ILE A 315 0.07 9.49 -6.49
N GLY A 316 0.75 9.03 -5.43
CA GLY A 316 1.27 7.66 -5.40
C GLY A 316 1.36 7.03 -4.01
N HIS A 317 1.29 5.71 -3.95
CA HIS A 317 1.53 4.92 -2.73
C HIS A 317 2.57 3.84 -3.00
N SER A 318 3.48 3.58 -2.05
CA SER A 318 4.50 2.54 -2.18
C SER A 318 5.34 2.71 -3.47
N LEU A 319 5.34 1.73 -4.38
CA LEU A 319 5.92 1.83 -5.73
C LEU A 319 5.34 3.01 -6.55
N GLY A 320 4.06 3.33 -6.40
CA GLY A 320 3.45 4.48 -7.05
C GLY A 320 4.08 5.81 -6.62
N GLY A 321 4.45 5.92 -5.34
CA GLY A 321 5.17 7.09 -4.85
C GLY A 321 6.58 7.22 -5.43
N HIS A 322 7.25 6.09 -5.69
CA HIS A 322 8.54 6.08 -6.40
C HIS A 322 8.40 6.67 -7.81
N PHE A 323 7.32 6.35 -8.53
CA PHE A 323 7.08 6.95 -9.85
C PHE A 323 6.86 8.46 -9.77
N VAL A 324 6.03 8.94 -8.83
CA VAL A 324 5.84 10.39 -8.62
C VAL A 324 7.18 11.10 -8.42
N GLN A 325 7.99 10.60 -7.48
CA GLN A 325 9.27 11.22 -7.16
C GLN A 325 10.29 11.12 -8.31
N THR A 326 10.39 9.97 -8.97
CA THR A 326 11.37 9.72 -10.02
C THR A 326 11.04 10.49 -11.30
N LEU A 327 9.77 10.51 -11.72
CA LEU A 327 9.32 11.31 -12.86
C LEU A 327 9.46 12.80 -12.58
N GLN A 328 9.18 13.25 -11.36
CA GLN A 328 9.36 14.66 -11.00
C GLN A 328 10.85 15.05 -11.03
N LEU A 329 11.75 14.22 -10.51
CA LEU A 329 13.19 14.48 -10.58
C LEU A 329 13.68 14.56 -12.03
N MET A 330 13.27 13.60 -12.87
CA MET A 330 13.75 13.51 -14.24
C MET A 330 13.14 14.58 -15.14
N ASP A 331 11.82 14.71 -15.14
CA ASP A 331 11.09 15.41 -16.19
C ASP A 331 10.29 16.62 -15.68
N TYR A 332 10.31 16.92 -14.37
CA TYR A 332 9.65 18.08 -13.75
C TYR A 332 8.20 18.27 -14.23
N CYS A 333 7.43 17.18 -14.18
CA CYS A 333 6.14 17.06 -14.89
C CYS A 333 4.90 17.35 -14.05
N PHE A 334 5.05 17.57 -12.75
CA PHE A 334 3.96 17.91 -11.84
C PHE A 334 4.16 19.30 -11.23
N ASP A 335 3.07 20.05 -11.10
CA ASP A 335 3.01 21.31 -10.35
C ASP A 335 3.10 21.06 -8.84
N ALA A 336 2.53 19.95 -8.37
CA ALA A 336 2.66 19.47 -6.99
C ALA A 336 2.44 17.96 -6.92
N GLY A 337 2.73 17.34 -5.77
CA GLY A 337 2.56 15.90 -5.65
C GLY A 337 2.42 15.41 -4.22
N TYR A 338 1.81 14.24 -4.09
CA TYR A 338 1.61 13.56 -2.82
C TYR A 338 2.02 12.10 -2.92
N THR A 339 2.78 11.64 -1.94
CA THR A 339 3.08 10.21 -1.80
C THR A 339 2.79 9.71 -0.39
N LEU A 340 2.36 8.45 -0.29
CA LEU A 340 2.13 7.76 0.97
C LEU A 340 3.02 6.51 1.05
N ASN A 341 3.81 6.37 2.12
CA ASN A 341 4.73 5.25 2.34
C ASN A 341 5.56 4.91 1.08
N SER A 342 6.08 5.94 0.40
CA SER A 342 6.73 5.80 -0.90
C SER A 342 8.04 5.04 -0.82
N ALA A 343 8.32 4.19 -1.82
CA ALA A 343 9.69 3.73 -2.09
C ALA A 343 10.57 4.91 -2.59
N PRO A 344 11.90 4.88 -2.37
CA PRO A 344 12.79 5.99 -2.72
C PRO A 344 13.13 6.01 -4.21
N ILE A 345 13.74 7.11 -4.66
CA ILE A 345 14.41 7.19 -5.98
C ILE A 345 15.75 6.47 -5.88
N ASN A 346 16.15 5.72 -6.92
CA ASN A 346 17.52 5.20 -7.05
C ASN A 346 18.29 6.00 -8.12
N LEU A 347 19.39 6.65 -7.75
CA LEU A 347 20.16 7.51 -8.63
C LEU A 347 20.89 6.74 -9.74
N ASN A 348 21.22 5.46 -9.57
CA ASN A 348 21.78 4.66 -10.65
C ASN A 348 20.76 4.48 -11.78
N LEU A 349 19.50 4.19 -11.44
CA LEU A 349 18.41 4.12 -12.41
C LEU A 349 18.26 5.45 -13.17
N VAL A 350 18.20 6.56 -12.43
CA VAL A 350 18.06 7.90 -13.03
C VAL A 350 19.23 8.21 -13.97
N LYS A 351 20.47 7.94 -13.56
CA LYS A 351 21.65 8.14 -14.42
C LYS A 351 21.62 7.28 -15.67
N ASN A 352 21.13 6.04 -15.57
CA ASN A 352 21.06 5.17 -16.74
C ASN A 352 19.98 5.62 -17.74
N VAL A 353 18.85 6.13 -17.24
CA VAL A 353 17.70 6.53 -18.06
C VAL A 353 17.81 7.96 -18.58
N LYS A 354 18.43 8.86 -17.80
CA LYS A 354 18.59 10.29 -18.08
C LYS A 354 19.98 10.78 -17.63
N PRO A 355 21.08 10.29 -18.24
CA PRO A 355 22.45 10.63 -17.83
C PRO A 355 22.76 12.12 -17.93
N GLU A 356 22.10 12.83 -18.83
CA GLU A 356 22.25 14.27 -19.06
C GLU A 356 21.56 15.15 -18.01
N LEU A 357 20.79 14.57 -17.08
CA LEU A 357 20.09 15.33 -16.03
C LEU A 357 21.07 16.13 -15.15
N PHE A 358 22.27 15.60 -14.93
CA PHE A 358 23.31 16.24 -14.14
C PHE A 358 24.64 16.23 -14.90
N SER A 359 25.50 17.21 -14.58
CA SER A 359 26.89 17.21 -15.01
C SER A 359 27.64 16.00 -14.42
N PRO A 360 28.73 15.53 -15.06
CA PRO A 360 29.56 14.45 -14.50
C PRO A 360 30.02 14.72 -13.07
N GLU A 361 30.35 15.97 -12.75
CA GLU A 361 30.80 16.41 -11.42
C GLU A 361 29.66 16.30 -10.39
N THR A 362 28.45 16.75 -10.76
CA THR A 362 27.28 16.64 -9.89
C THR A 362 26.90 15.17 -9.67
N TRP A 363 26.94 14.33 -10.71
CA TRP A 363 26.73 12.89 -10.57
C TRP A 363 27.71 12.26 -9.60
N LYS A 364 29.00 12.57 -9.75
CA LYS A 364 30.04 12.06 -8.85
C LYS A 364 29.75 12.49 -7.41
N LYS A 365 29.47 13.77 -7.18
CA LYS A 365 29.17 14.30 -5.84
C LYS A 365 27.91 13.67 -5.23
N LEU A 366 26.85 13.48 -6.02
CA LEU A 366 25.64 12.80 -5.57
C LEU A 366 25.94 11.36 -5.14
N PHE A 367 26.71 10.61 -5.94
CA PHE A 367 27.09 9.23 -5.61
C PHE A 367 28.05 9.11 -4.44
N ASP A 368 28.93 10.10 -4.24
CA ASP A 368 29.81 10.16 -3.08
C ASP A 368 28.98 10.43 -1.80
N LEU A 369 28.01 11.35 -1.86
CA LEU A 369 27.11 11.69 -0.75
C LEU A 369 26.11 10.58 -0.39
N THR A 370 25.67 9.81 -1.39
CA THR A 370 24.60 8.80 -1.23
C THR A 370 25.12 7.37 -1.26
N GLY A 371 26.44 7.22 -1.38
CA GLY A 371 27.14 5.95 -1.34
C GLY A 371 27.16 5.30 0.04
N ASP A 372 28.00 4.30 0.19
CA ASP A 372 28.13 3.46 1.40
C ASP A 372 29.59 3.26 1.78
N SER A 373 30.43 4.27 1.53
CA SER A 373 31.86 4.19 1.82
C SER A 373 32.20 4.33 3.31
N ASP A 374 31.30 4.92 4.11
CA ASP A 374 31.48 5.15 5.55
C ASP A 374 30.79 4.10 6.44
N GLY A 375 30.03 3.18 5.86
CA GLY A 375 29.29 2.14 6.57
C GLY A 375 28.01 2.59 7.27
N THR A 376 27.66 3.88 7.18
CA THR A 376 26.62 4.50 8.02
C THR A 376 25.68 5.40 7.23
N LYS A 377 25.32 5.04 5.99
CA LYS A 377 24.35 5.82 5.23
C LYS A 377 23.02 5.93 5.98
N PHE A 378 22.76 7.11 6.54
CA PHE A 378 21.49 7.56 7.06
C PHE A 378 21.21 8.93 6.45
N ILE A 379 20.06 9.09 5.78
CA ILE A 379 19.69 10.39 5.20
C ILE A 379 19.25 11.33 6.32
N THR A 380 20.22 11.96 6.97
CA THR A 380 19.98 13.01 7.96
C THR A 380 19.39 14.25 7.27
N PRO A 381 18.66 15.13 7.99
CA PRO A 381 18.21 16.41 7.44
C PRO A 381 19.37 17.25 6.85
N ALA A 382 20.55 17.21 7.48
CA ALA A 382 21.74 17.89 6.97
C ALA A 382 22.22 17.32 5.63
N LEU A 383 22.37 15.99 5.53
CA LEU A 383 22.74 15.32 4.30
C LEU A 383 21.71 15.57 3.19
N ASN A 384 20.42 15.52 3.54
CA ASN A 384 19.35 15.81 2.59
C ASN A 384 19.42 17.25 2.05
N ASN A 385 19.74 18.23 2.89
CA ASN A 385 19.93 19.62 2.46
C ASN A 385 21.12 19.77 1.51
N GLU A 386 22.19 19.00 1.71
CA GLU A 386 23.32 18.97 0.78
C GLU A 386 22.94 18.36 -0.57
N ILE A 387 22.20 17.25 -0.56
CA ILE A 387 21.67 16.61 -1.77
C ILE A 387 20.75 17.58 -2.52
N LYS A 388 19.80 18.23 -1.83
CA LYS A 388 18.83 19.18 -2.42
C LYS A 388 19.50 20.32 -3.18
N ARG A 389 20.64 20.84 -2.69
CA ARG A 389 21.41 21.89 -3.37
C ARG A 389 22.05 21.45 -4.69
N LEU A 390 22.14 20.14 -4.94
CA LEU A 390 22.68 19.57 -6.17
C LEU A 390 21.58 19.22 -7.19
N LEU A 391 20.32 19.22 -6.77
CA LEU A 391 19.20 18.91 -7.64
C LEU A 391 18.89 20.11 -8.57
N PRO A 392 18.27 19.88 -9.74
CA PRO A 392 18.13 20.92 -10.76
C PRO A 392 17.00 21.92 -10.45
N HIS A 393 16.08 21.55 -9.57
CA HIS A 393 14.91 22.34 -9.20
C HIS A 393 14.63 22.29 -7.70
N ASP A 394 13.83 23.23 -7.22
CA ASP A 394 13.14 23.07 -5.94
C ASP A 394 11.92 22.15 -6.14
N TYR A 395 11.77 21.22 -5.21
CA TYR A 395 10.73 20.19 -5.21
C TYR A 395 9.80 20.32 -4.00
N SER A 396 9.78 21.48 -3.32
CA SER A 396 8.99 21.74 -2.11
C SER A 396 7.50 21.35 -2.23
N GLU A 397 6.94 21.37 -3.43
CA GLU A 397 5.54 21.01 -3.71
C GLU A 397 5.27 19.49 -3.73
N ILE A 398 6.32 18.65 -3.62
CA ILE A 398 6.17 17.21 -3.43
C ILE A 398 6.16 16.90 -1.93
N ILE A 399 5.05 16.36 -1.44
CA ILE A 399 4.86 15.96 -0.04
C ILE A 399 4.92 14.43 0.05
N ASN A 400 5.87 13.90 0.82
CA ASN A 400 5.98 12.48 1.11
C ASN A 400 5.55 12.21 2.55
N GLU A 401 4.37 11.64 2.74
CA GLU A 401 3.88 11.21 4.05
C GLU A 401 4.27 9.75 4.32
N CYS A 402 4.83 9.48 5.49
CA CYS A 402 5.16 8.12 5.90
C CYS A 402 4.97 7.91 7.39
N PHE A 403 4.73 6.66 7.78
CA PHE A 403 4.92 6.23 9.16
C PHE A 403 6.40 5.90 9.39
N GLU A 404 6.97 6.37 10.52
CA GLU A 404 8.41 6.27 10.84
C GLU A 404 8.99 4.86 10.65
N GLN A 405 8.29 3.83 11.13
CA GLN A 405 8.79 2.46 11.07
C GLN A 405 8.15 1.64 9.93
N ASP A 406 7.63 2.30 8.89
CA ASP A 406 7.12 1.61 7.71
C ASP A 406 8.23 0.78 7.04
N MET A 407 7.86 -0.37 6.48
CA MET A 407 8.84 -1.29 5.91
C MET A 407 9.60 -0.73 4.71
N THR A 408 9.03 0.23 3.97
CA THR A 408 9.71 0.88 2.84
C THR A 408 10.84 1.79 3.27
N GLN A 409 10.87 2.23 4.53
CA GLN A 409 11.95 3.08 5.05
C GLN A 409 13.31 2.37 5.00
N VAL A 410 13.33 1.03 5.05
CA VAL A 410 14.54 0.21 4.85
C VAL A 410 15.20 0.51 3.50
N PHE A 411 14.42 0.81 2.46
CA PHE A 411 14.96 1.09 1.13
C PHE A 411 15.70 2.45 1.05
N TYR A 412 15.38 3.39 1.94
CA TYR A 412 16.06 4.69 2.00
C TYR A 412 17.47 4.60 2.60
N GLU A 413 17.76 3.48 3.28
CA GLU A 413 19.07 3.17 3.88
C GLU A 413 20.01 2.49 2.87
N LEU A 414 19.50 2.13 1.69
CA LEU A 414 20.29 1.52 0.63
C LEU A 414 21.19 2.54 -0.07
N PRO A 415 22.35 2.14 -0.61
CA PRO A 415 23.22 3.02 -1.37
C PRO A 415 22.51 3.66 -2.58
N GLN A 416 22.90 4.88 -2.94
CA GLN A 416 22.40 5.65 -4.08
C GLN A 416 20.89 5.94 -4.10
N THR A 417 20.16 5.66 -3.04
CA THR A 417 18.75 6.07 -2.90
C THR A 417 18.60 7.46 -2.29
N ILE A 418 17.60 8.22 -2.76
CA ILE A 418 17.24 9.55 -2.24
C ILE A 418 15.72 9.75 -2.26
N TRP A 419 15.29 10.90 -1.74
CA TRP A 419 13.94 11.44 -1.93
C TRP A 419 14.00 12.93 -2.24
N ILE A 420 12.90 13.46 -2.77
CA ILE A 420 12.78 14.88 -3.12
C ILE A 420 11.55 15.51 -2.45
N GLY A 421 11.60 16.83 -2.27
CA GLY A 421 10.50 17.61 -1.69
C GLY A 421 10.50 17.68 -0.17
N GLN A 422 9.33 17.51 0.45
CA GLN A 422 9.13 17.51 1.90
C GLN A 422 8.85 16.08 2.39
N LYS A 423 9.41 15.70 3.55
CA LYS A 423 9.10 14.41 4.22
C LYS A 423 8.36 14.69 5.51
N TRP A 424 7.16 14.16 5.62
CA TRP A 424 6.27 14.31 6.77
C TRP A 424 6.11 12.95 7.43
N GLU A 425 6.74 12.80 8.58
CA GLU A 425 6.82 11.52 9.29
C GLU A 425 5.87 11.48 10.48
N TYR A 426 5.02 10.46 10.51
CA TYR A 426 4.06 10.25 11.58
C TYR A 426 4.60 9.24 12.60
N ASN A 427 4.75 9.69 13.85
CA ASN A 427 5.11 8.84 14.98
C ASN A 427 3.91 8.63 15.92
N LEU A 428 3.67 7.39 16.33
CA LEU A 428 2.77 7.06 17.42
C LEU A 428 3.58 6.84 18.71
N SER A 429 3.91 7.92 19.43
CA SER A 429 4.81 7.91 20.60
C SER A 429 4.53 6.87 21.69
N ASN A 430 3.30 6.36 21.77
CA ASN A 430 2.85 5.34 22.73
C ASN A 430 2.64 3.94 22.11
N TRP A 431 3.00 3.75 20.84
CA TRP A 431 2.87 2.48 20.13
C TRP A 431 4.22 1.77 20.06
N LYS A 432 4.22 0.48 20.36
CA LYS A 432 5.39 -0.38 20.24
C LYS A 432 5.26 -1.22 18.99
N TYR A 433 6.02 -0.87 17.97
CA TYR A 433 6.18 -1.69 16.78
C TYR A 433 7.65 -2.13 16.71
N PRO A 434 7.94 -3.45 16.71
CA PRO A 434 9.30 -3.94 16.86
C PRO A 434 10.13 -3.79 15.58
N PHE A 435 9.51 -3.49 14.43
CA PHE A 435 10.22 -3.38 13.16
C PHE A 435 11.36 -2.38 13.23
N LYS A 436 12.55 -2.83 12.85
CA LYS A 436 13.73 -1.99 12.76
C LYS A 436 13.87 -1.54 11.31
N ASN A 437 13.53 -0.28 11.06
CA ASN A 437 13.64 0.37 9.75
C ASN A 437 15.09 0.72 9.37
N HIS A 438 16.04 0.72 10.31
CA HIS A 438 17.46 0.98 10.06
C HIS A 438 18.29 -0.32 10.11
N PRO A 439 18.40 -1.09 9.01
CA PRO A 439 19.15 -2.34 8.97
C PRO A 439 20.65 -2.16 9.30
N ARG A 440 21.21 -0.97 9.07
CA ARG A 440 22.62 -0.64 9.34
C ARG A 440 23.02 -0.69 10.82
N ALA A 441 22.03 -0.62 11.72
CA ALA A 441 22.28 -0.89 13.14
C ALA A 441 22.68 -2.36 13.41
N TYR A 442 22.54 -3.24 12.42
CA TYR A 442 22.75 -4.68 12.54
C TYR A 442 23.61 -5.28 11.42
N LEU A 443 23.59 -4.69 10.23
CA LEU A 443 24.26 -5.18 9.02
C LEU A 443 25.33 -4.18 8.55
N SER A 444 26.49 -4.69 8.16
CA SER A 444 27.52 -3.93 7.47
C SER A 444 27.18 -3.70 5.99
N SER A 445 27.86 -2.75 5.34
CA SER A 445 27.70 -2.44 3.91
C SER A 445 27.85 -3.67 3.02
N GLY A 446 28.87 -4.49 3.27
CA GLY A 446 29.11 -5.72 2.51
C GLY A 446 27.95 -6.71 2.64
N GLU A 447 27.28 -6.75 3.80
CA GLU A 447 26.14 -7.63 4.06
C GLU A 447 24.85 -7.09 3.41
N ILE A 448 24.66 -5.76 3.40
CA ILE A 448 23.57 -5.12 2.64
C ILE A 448 23.74 -5.37 1.13
N HIS A 449 24.95 -5.22 0.59
CA HIS A 449 25.23 -5.52 -0.81
C HIS A 449 25.03 -7.00 -1.15
N ALA A 450 25.41 -7.93 -0.26
CA ALA A 450 25.14 -9.35 -0.42
C ALA A 450 23.63 -9.64 -0.46
N TYR A 451 22.85 -8.96 0.38
CA TYR A 451 21.38 -9.02 0.34
C TYR A 451 20.84 -8.49 -1.00
N GLN A 452 21.28 -7.31 -1.47
CA GLN A 452 20.87 -6.78 -2.77
C GLN A 452 21.16 -7.77 -3.91
N HIS A 453 22.37 -8.35 -3.93
CA HIS A 453 22.79 -9.34 -4.92
C HIS A 453 21.95 -10.63 -4.85
N PHE A 454 21.59 -11.10 -3.65
CA PHE A 454 20.71 -12.26 -3.49
C PHE A 454 19.35 -12.04 -4.16
N PHE A 455 18.75 -10.86 -4.00
CA PHE A 455 17.49 -10.52 -4.65
C PHE A 455 17.67 -10.33 -6.16
N GLU A 456 18.78 -9.73 -6.61
CA GLU A 456 19.13 -9.66 -8.03
C GLU A 456 19.15 -11.06 -8.67
N GLU A 457 19.87 -11.99 -8.07
CA GLU A 457 19.99 -13.36 -8.57
C GLU A 457 18.65 -14.11 -8.54
N LEU A 458 17.82 -13.89 -7.50
CA LEU A 458 16.49 -14.49 -7.43
C LEU A 458 15.64 -14.02 -8.60
N PHE A 459 15.55 -12.71 -8.83
CA PHE A 459 14.69 -12.17 -9.88
C PHE A 459 15.24 -12.45 -11.29
N ALA A 460 16.56 -12.49 -11.46
CA ALA A 460 17.19 -13.01 -12.66
C ALA A 460 16.82 -14.49 -12.91
N TYR A 461 16.83 -15.33 -11.87
CA TYR A 461 16.40 -16.73 -11.97
C TYR A 461 14.92 -16.88 -12.33
N LEU A 462 14.08 -15.97 -11.81
CA LEU A 462 12.65 -15.96 -12.08
C LEU A 462 12.27 -15.39 -13.45
N SER A 463 13.15 -14.66 -14.13
CA SER A 463 12.88 -14.01 -15.43
C SER A 463 12.38 -14.97 -16.53
N SER A 464 12.68 -16.26 -16.41
CA SER A 464 12.20 -17.32 -17.31
C SER A 464 10.80 -17.88 -16.96
N SER A 465 10.10 -17.28 -16.00
CA SER A 465 8.81 -17.78 -15.51
C SER A 465 7.65 -17.08 -16.24
N ASP A 466 6.91 -17.84 -17.04
CA ASP A 466 5.79 -17.34 -17.86
C ASP A 466 4.44 -17.37 -17.14
N ASN A 467 4.36 -18.05 -15.98
CA ASN A 467 3.13 -18.17 -15.21
C ASN A 467 3.36 -18.29 -13.70
N SER A 468 2.30 -18.08 -12.92
CA SER A 468 2.31 -18.09 -11.45
C SER A 468 2.87 -19.39 -10.85
N ARG A 469 2.56 -20.55 -11.44
CA ARG A 469 3.06 -21.85 -10.95
C ARG A 469 4.57 -21.96 -11.13
N GLN A 470 5.09 -21.49 -12.27
CA GLN A 470 6.52 -21.44 -12.52
C GLN A 470 7.21 -20.47 -11.57
N VAL A 471 6.66 -19.26 -11.36
CA VAL A 471 7.20 -18.29 -10.39
C VAL A 471 7.35 -18.92 -9.01
N VAL A 472 6.30 -19.58 -8.50
CA VAL A 472 6.33 -20.25 -7.18
C VAL A 472 7.34 -21.39 -7.16
N ARG A 473 7.30 -22.29 -8.14
CA ARG A 473 8.19 -23.46 -8.23
C ARG A 473 9.65 -23.03 -8.31
N ASN A 474 9.95 -22.05 -9.16
CA ASN A 474 11.30 -21.56 -9.41
C ASN A 474 11.82 -20.79 -8.19
N SER A 475 10.98 -20.03 -7.49
CA SER A 475 11.34 -19.38 -6.22
C SER A 475 11.76 -20.41 -5.17
N LEU A 476 10.96 -21.47 -4.98
CA LEU A 476 11.28 -22.55 -4.05
C LEU A 476 12.57 -23.29 -4.46
N SER A 477 12.76 -23.53 -5.75
CA SER A 477 13.98 -24.15 -6.29
C SER A 477 15.22 -23.30 -5.98
N PHE A 478 15.14 -21.98 -6.20
CA PHE A 478 16.22 -21.04 -5.90
C PHE A 478 16.54 -21.02 -4.41
N ILE A 479 15.52 -20.89 -3.55
CA ILE A 479 15.69 -20.90 -2.09
C ILE A 479 16.35 -22.20 -1.63
N ASN A 480 15.93 -23.36 -2.17
CA ASN A 480 16.53 -24.65 -1.83
C ASN A 480 18.01 -24.72 -2.25
N ALA A 481 18.35 -24.23 -3.45
CA ALA A 481 19.72 -24.19 -3.93
C ALA A 481 20.62 -23.28 -3.06
N ARG A 482 20.15 -22.08 -2.73
CA ARG A 482 20.89 -21.14 -1.86
C ARG A 482 21.00 -21.65 -0.42
N THR A 483 19.97 -22.33 0.09
CA THR A 483 20.02 -22.99 1.40
C THR A 483 21.09 -24.08 1.44
N LYS A 484 21.26 -24.84 0.34
CA LYS A 484 22.32 -25.85 0.23
C LYS A 484 23.72 -25.21 0.28
N ILE A 485 23.94 -24.13 -0.48
CA ILE A 485 25.22 -23.39 -0.48
C ILE A 485 25.50 -22.84 0.92
N LEU A 486 24.51 -22.22 1.56
CA LEU A 486 24.63 -21.72 2.93
C LEU A 486 25.08 -22.84 3.86
N ARG A 487 24.47 -24.03 3.79
CA ARG A 487 24.84 -25.18 4.63
C ARG A 487 26.27 -25.66 4.38
N GLU A 488 26.74 -25.65 3.13
CA GLU A 488 28.10 -26.06 2.78
C GLU A 488 29.16 -25.05 3.26
N THR A 489 28.79 -23.76 3.32
CA THR A 489 29.71 -22.64 3.61
C THR A 489 29.56 -22.03 5.01
N ILE A 490 28.55 -22.42 5.79
CA ILE A 490 28.31 -21.88 7.15
C ILE A 490 29.48 -22.11 8.12
N GLY A 491 30.39 -23.04 7.80
CA GLY A 491 31.63 -23.24 8.57
C GLY A 491 32.66 -22.13 8.41
N GLU A 492 32.51 -21.28 7.38
CA GLU A 492 33.33 -20.10 7.16
C GLU A 492 32.91 -18.96 8.08
N GLN A 493 33.88 -18.29 8.71
CA GLN A 493 33.61 -17.23 9.68
C GLN A 493 32.76 -16.09 9.10
N LYS A 494 33.01 -15.70 7.84
CA LYS A 494 32.27 -14.63 7.16
C LYS A 494 30.80 -15.01 6.95
N THR A 495 30.54 -16.21 6.44
CA THR A 495 29.19 -16.72 6.18
C THR A 495 28.39 -16.91 7.47
N ALA A 496 29.03 -17.47 8.52
CA ALA A 496 28.41 -17.64 9.83
C ALA A 496 28.01 -16.29 10.45
N LYS A 497 28.90 -15.30 10.38
CA LYS A 497 28.64 -13.94 10.86
C LYS A 497 27.47 -13.32 10.11
N TYR A 498 27.51 -13.33 8.77
CA TYR A 498 26.44 -12.79 7.93
C TYR A 498 25.07 -13.39 8.24
N PHE A 499 24.98 -14.71 8.29
CA PHE A 499 23.72 -15.40 8.60
C PHE A 499 23.21 -15.03 10.00
N PHE A 500 24.11 -14.95 10.99
CA PHE A 500 23.75 -14.58 12.35
C PHE A 500 23.25 -13.13 12.44
N ASP A 501 23.96 -12.18 11.83
CA ASP A 501 23.64 -10.74 11.89
C ASP A 501 22.31 -10.45 11.18
N TYR A 502 22.08 -11.04 10.00
CA TYR A 502 20.81 -10.95 9.30
C TYR A 502 19.66 -11.60 10.08
N SER A 503 19.87 -12.80 10.63
CA SER A 503 18.87 -13.45 11.48
C SER A 503 18.58 -12.64 12.75
N ASN A 504 19.59 -11.97 13.30
CA ASN A 504 19.44 -11.11 14.47
C ASN A 504 18.67 -9.84 14.13
N TYR A 505 18.93 -9.21 12.98
CA TYR A 505 18.11 -8.10 12.47
C TYR A 505 16.63 -8.50 12.35
N LEU A 506 16.35 -9.67 11.74
CA LEU A 506 14.99 -10.19 11.61
C LEU A 506 14.34 -10.46 12.98
N TYR A 507 15.08 -11.06 13.92
CA TYR A 507 14.61 -11.24 15.30
C TYR A 507 14.30 -9.91 16.00
N GLN A 508 15.19 -8.92 15.90
CA GLN A 508 15.02 -7.60 16.49
C GLN A 508 13.83 -6.84 15.87
N SER A 509 13.55 -7.11 14.60
CA SER A 509 12.37 -6.62 13.88
C SER A 509 11.08 -7.38 14.21
N GLY A 510 11.15 -8.40 15.08
CA GLY A 510 10.01 -9.21 15.48
C GLY A 510 9.59 -10.29 14.48
N VAL A 511 10.36 -10.51 13.40
CA VAL A 511 10.11 -11.55 12.38
C VAL A 511 10.30 -12.95 12.93
N PHE A 512 11.24 -13.13 13.85
CA PHE A 512 11.41 -14.35 14.63
C PHE A 512 11.07 -14.10 16.09
N ALA A 513 10.33 -15.03 16.71
CA ALA A 513 10.05 -14.97 18.15
C ALA A 513 11.22 -15.47 18.99
N ASP A 514 12.02 -16.38 18.45
CA ASP A 514 13.20 -16.92 19.13
C ASP A 514 14.47 -16.23 18.62
N ARG A 515 15.36 -15.89 19.56
CA ARG A 515 16.65 -15.29 19.22
C ARG A 515 17.49 -16.30 18.44
N PRO A 516 18.14 -15.91 17.32
CA PRO A 516 19.06 -16.79 16.63
C PRO A 516 20.23 -17.16 17.56
N GLN A 517 20.62 -18.42 17.52
CA GLN A 517 21.82 -18.90 18.20
C GLN A 517 22.99 -18.91 17.21
N MET A 518 24.18 -18.59 17.70
CA MET A 518 25.39 -18.66 16.88
C MET A 518 25.68 -20.13 16.56
N VAL A 519 25.69 -20.48 15.28
CA VAL A 519 25.85 -21.85 14.82
C VAL A 519 27.34 -22.17 14.73
N SER A 520 27.81 -23.17 15.48
CA SER A 520 29.21 -23.63 15.41
C SER A 520 29.34 -24.83 14.47
N LYS A 521 30.53 -25.03 13.89
CA LYS A 521 30.84 -26.20 13.04
C LYS A 521 30.51 -27.54 13.72
N LYS A 522 30.80 -27.63 15.03
CA LYS A 522 30.48 -28.79 15.89
C LYS A 522 28.98 -29.09 15.97
N PHE A 523 28.13 -28.05 15.97
CA PHE A 523 26.68 -28.21 16.01
C PHE A 523 26.13 -28.78 14.68
N ILE A 524 26.72 -28.42 13.55
CA ILE A 524 26.32 -28.93 12.22
C ILE A 524 26.76 -30.39 12.05
N GLU A 525 28.01 -30.69 12.40
CA GLU A 525 28.57 -32.04 12.34
C GLU A 525 27.78 -33.04 13.20
N GLN A 526 27.24 -32.60 14.35
CA GLN A 526 26.39 -33.41 15.23
C GLN A 526 24.96 -33.62 14.72
N ASN A 527 24.49 -32.81 13.76
CA ASN A 527 23.13 -32.84 13.23
C ASN A 527 23.04 -33.32 11.76
N ASN A 528 24.09 -33.99 11.26
CA ASN A 528 24.40 -34.47 9.90
C ASN A 528 23.38 -35.43 9.22
N SER A 529 22.09 -35.12 9.23
CA SER A 529 21.09 -35.83 8.44
C SER A 529 20.78 -35.04 7.18
N LEU A 530 21.16 -35.56 6.01
CA LEU A 530 20.80 -35.03 4.68
C LEU A 530 19.27 -34.93 4.45
N PHE A 531 18.46 -35.62 5.26
CA PHE A 531 17.00 -35.68 5.14
C PHE A 531 16.22 -34.99 6.27
N ARG A 532 16.88 -34.41 7.28
CA ARG A 532 16.20 -33.68 8.37
C ARG A 532 16.54 -32.19 8.26
N GLY A 533 15.66 -31.46 7.59
CA GLY A 533 15.88 -30.11 7.06
C GLY A 533 16.32 -29.02 8.04
N SER A 534 16.60 -27.86 7.44
CA SER A 534 17.08 -26.58 8.03
C SER A 534 16.45 -26.19 9.37
N LEU A 535 15.24 -26.64 9.69
CA LEU A 535 14.55 -26.40 10.95
C LEU A 535 15.13 -27.14 12.17
N ARG A 536 15.89 -28.23 11.99
CA ARG A 536 16.62 -28.88 13.10
C ARG A 536 17.98 -28.23 13.32
N GLU A 537 18.62 -27.80 12.24
CA GLU A 537 19.91 -27.11 12.26
C GLU A 537 19.76 -25.65 12.74
N TRP A 538 18.65 -25.00 12.42
CA TRP A 538 18.35 -23.63 12.83
C TRP A 538 16.96 -23.57 13.48
N PRO A 539 16.83 -23.97 14.76
CA PRO A 539 15.54 -24.10 15.44
C PRO A 539 14.72 -22.80 15.43
N PHE A 540 15.39 -21.64 15.47
CA PHE A 540 14.73 -20.33 15.46
C PHE A 540 13.92 -20.08 14.17
N LEU A 541 14.22 -20.75 13.05
CA LEU A 541 13.41 -20.66 11.83
C LEU A 541 11.99 -21.22 12.01
N LYS A 542 11.75 -22.07 13.02
CA LYS A 542 10.39 -22.51 13.40
C LYS A 542 9.60 -21.40 14.10
N SER A 543 10.27 -20.36 14.58
CA SER A 543 9.69 -19.26 15.36
C SER A 543 9.23 -18.08 14.50
N ILE A 544 9.09 -18.28 13.18
CA ILE A 544 8.56 -17.26 12.26
C ILE A 544 7.25 -16.68 12.82
N ASN A 545 7.24 -15.37 13.00
CA ASN A 545 6.12 -14.62 13.52
C ASN A 545 5.28 -14.09 12.35
N PHE A 546 4.37 -14.93 11.85
CA PHE A 546 3.46 -14.53 10.76
C PHE A 546 2.58 -13.31 11.10
N ASP A 547 2.29 -13.09 12.38
CA ASP A 547 1.52 -11.91 12.82
C ASP A 547 2.29 -10.61 12.55
N MET A 548 3.62 -10.63 12.68
CA MET A 548 4.47 -9.48 12.39
C MET A 548 4.37 -9.07 10.92
N PHE A 549 4.42 -10.05 10.01
CA PHE A 549 4.28 -9.78 8.57
C PHE A 549 2.89 -9.27 8.20
N GLY A 550 1.84 -9.87 8.76
CA GLY A 550 0.46 -9.39 8.58
C GLY A 550 0.31 -7.95 9.07
N LEU A 551 0.89 -7.63 10.24
CA LEU A 551 0.83 -6.29 10.80
C LEU A 551 1.63 -5.27 10.01
N ALA A 552 2.85 -5.62 9.56
CA ALA A 552 3.67 -4.77 8.70
C ALA A 552 2.95 -4.42 7.40
N THR A 553 2.36 -5.43 6.76
CA THR A 553 1.58 -5.25 5.54
C THR A 553 0.38 -4.34 5.80
N TYR A 554 -0.40 -4.61 6.86
CA TYR A 554 -1.59 -3.83 7.18
C TYR A 554 -1.30 -2.33 7.36
N PHE A 555 -0.23 -1.97 8.09
CA PHE A 555 0.14 -0.56 8.28
C PHE A 555 0.82 0.08 7.07
N HIS A 556 1.39 -0.73 6.18
CA HIS A 556 1.97 -0.24 4.94
C HIS A 556 0.91 0.14 3.90
N VAL A 557 -0.11 -0.70 3.72
CA VAL A 557 -1.19 -0.47 2.75
C VAL A 557 -2.05 0.73 3.14
N ILE A 558 -2.71 1.33 2.15
CA ILE A 558 -3.49 2.58 2.31
C ILE A 558 -4.51 2.47 3.45
N ASP A 559 -5.16 1.32 3.58
CA ASP A 559 -6.18 1.07 4.60
C ASP A 559 -5.68 1.23 6.03
N GLY A 560 -4.46 0.78 6.36
CA GLY A 560 -3.88 1.01 7.67
C GLY A 560 -3.18 2.37 7.77
N ALA A 561 -2.46 2.76 6.73
CA ALA A 561 -1.65 3.97 6.69
C ALA A 561 -2.46 5.26 6.88
N LYS A 562 -3.67 5.35 6.31
CA LYS A 562 -4.54 6.54 6.41
C LYS A 562 -4.87 6.95 7.85
N HIS A 563 -4.91 6.00 8.79
CA HIS A 563 -5.24 6.28 10.19
C HIS A 563 -4.09 6.96 10.97
N PHE A 564 -2.87 6.98 10.43
CA PHE A 564 -1.76 7.74 10.99
C PHE A 564 -1.87 9.24 10.67
N LEU A 565 -2.50 9.59 9.54
CA LEU A 565 -2.53 10.94 8.97
C LEU A 565 -3.32 11.95 9.81
N ASN A 566 -4.16 11.48 10.73
CA ASN A 566 -4.98 12.31 11.64
C ASN A 566 -4.19 12.95 12.81
N ARG A 567 -2.86 12.98 12.72
CA ARG A 567 -1.97 13.53 13.75
C ARG A 567 -1.09 14.63 13.17
N THR A 568 -0.40 15.38 14.02
CA THR A 568 0.63 16.31 13.54
C THR A 568 1.89 15.52 13.17
N PRO A 569 2.38 15.61 11.92
CA PRO A 569 3.62 14.95 11.52
C PRO A 569 4.85 15.73 12.01
N ASN A 570 5.99 15.05 12.09
CA ASN A 570 7.31 15.65 12.14
C ASN A 570 7.75 15.99 10.71
N LYS A 571 8.04 17.27 10.42
CA LYS A 571 8.52 17.72 9.11
C LYS A 571 10.04 17.67 9.09
N LEU A 572 10.61 16.92 8.13
CA LEU A 572 12.04 16.65 8.00
C LEU A 572 12.68 17.34 6.78
#